data_AF-G7IV05-F1
#
_entry.id   AF-G7IV05-F1
#
_cell.length_a   1.000
_cell.length_b   1.000
_cell.length_c   1.000
_cell.angle_alpha   90.00
_cell.angle_beta   90.00
_cell.angle_gamma   90.00
#
_symmetry.space_group_name_H-M   'P 1'
#
loop_
_entity.id
_entity.type
_entity.pdbx_description
1 polymer ?
#
loop_
_entity_poly.entity_id
_entity_poly.type
_entity_poly.pdbx_seq_one_letter_code
_entity_poly.pdbx_strand_id
1 'polypeptide(L)' 'MHLQLGEVYLIIVSSAEYAKEIMKTHDVIFVSRPLTLTSEIIFYDSTNIGFPPYGDLETT' A
#
# COMPACT_ATOMS: atom_id res chain seq x y z
N MET A 1 4.24 16.40 2.71
CA MET A 1 5.39 16.52 1.77
C MET A 1 5.11 15.61 0.58
N HIS A 2 5.42 16.04 -0.64
CA HIS A 2 5.17 15.29 -1.87
C HIS A 2 6.51 15.04 -2.58
N LEU A 3 6.77 13.79 -2.95
CA LEU A 3 8.01 13.35 -3.59
C LEU A 3 7.68 12.53 -4.83
N GLN A 4 8.43 12.74 -5.90
CA GLN A 4 8.34 11.92 -7.10
C GLN A 4 9.57 11.01 -7.19
N LEU A 5 9.37 9.69 -7.27
CA LEU A 5 10.41 8.69 -7.48
C LEU A 5 10.18 8.03 -8.84
N GLY A 6 10.93 8.48 -9.84
CA GLY A 6 10.68 8.09 -11.23
C GLY A 6 9.30 8.55 -11.69
N GLU A 7 8.44 7.61 -12.07
CA GLU A 7 7.06 7.87 -12.52
C GLU A 7 6.03 7.79 -11.38
N VAL A 8 6.45 7.46 -10.16
CA VAL A 8 5.56 7.27 -9.01
C VAL A 8 5.58 8.51 -8.11
N TYR A 9 4.40 8.97 -7.73
CA TYR A 9 4.22 10.04 -6.74
C TYR A 9 3.96 9.46 -5.34
N LEU A 10 4.62 10.04 -4.33
CA LEU A 10 4.52 9.62 -2.94
C LEU A 10 4.17 10.82 -2.05
N ILE A 11 3.32 10.56 -1.05
CA ILE A 11 3.04 11.50 0.03
C ILE A 11 3.74 10.99 1.29
N ILE A 12 4.64 11.80 1.83
CA ILE A 12 5.37 11.49 3.06
C ILE A 12 4.59 12.06 4.25
N VAL A 13 4.24 11.17 5.17
CA VAL A 13 3.53 11.47 6.42
C VAL A 13 4.52 11.32 7.57
N SER A 14 4.90 12.44 8.19
CA SER A 14 5.96 12.50 9.20
C SER A 14 5.48 13.04 10.55
N SER A 15 4.16 12.98 10.82
CA SER A 15 3.56 13.35 12.10
C SER A 15 2.77 12.17 12.66
N ALA A 16 2.89 11.93 13.96
CA ALA A 16 2.11 10.89 14.65
C ALA A 16 0.60 11.14 14.54
N GLU A 17 0.18 12.41 14.56
CA GLU A 17 -1.22 12.79 14.39
C GLU A 17 -1.77 12.36 13.04
N TYR A 18 -1.08 12.73 11.95
CA TYR A 18 -1.51 12.34 10.59
C TYR A 18 -1.35 10.85 10.31
N ALA A 19 -0.33 10.20 10.88
CA ALA A 19 -0.19 8.75 10.78
C ALA A 19 -1.37 8.03 11.43
N LYS A 20 -1.85 8.51 12.59
CA LYS A 20 -3.05 7.97 13.24
C LYS A 20 -4.29 8.16 12.36
N GLU A 21 -4.47 9.32 11.77
CA GLU A 21 -5.61 9.58 10.88
C GLU A 21 -5.64 8.64 9.67
N ILE A 22 -4.48 8.34 9.09
CA ILE A 22 -4.39 7.47 7.90
C ILE A 22 -4.49 5.99 8.27
N MET A 23 -3.80 5.57 9.34
CA MET A 23 -3.66 4.15 9.69
C MET A 23 -4.77 3.63 10.61
N LYS A 24 -5.61 4.50 11.17
CA LYS A 24 -6.73 4.11 12.05
C LYS A 24 -8.06 4.72 11.65
N THR A 25 -8.12 6.05 11.52
CA THR A 25 -9.41 6.72 11.24
C THR A 25 -9.89 6.43 9.82
N HIS A 26 -8.98 6.35 8.86
CA HIS A 26 -9.26 6.15 7.44
C HIS A 26 -8.54 4.91 6.87
N ASP A 27 -8.30 3.90 7.70
CA ASP A 27 -7.49 2.72 7.33
C ASP A 27 -8.03 1.98 6.09
N VAL A 28 -9.34 1.80 5.98
CA VAL A 28 -10.02 1.17 4.83
C VAL A 28 -9.77 1.92 3.50
N ILE A 29 -9.50 3.22 3.53
CA ILE A 29 -9.20 4.01 2.32
C ILE A 29 -7.75 3.78 1.88
N PHE A 30 -6.83 3.57 2.82
CA PHE A 30 -5.37 3.51 2.59
C PHE A 30 -4.76 2.10 2.75
N VAL A 31 -5.58 1.08 2.92
CA VAL A 31 -5.16 -0.31 3.13
C VAL A 31 -4.64 -0.98 1.86
N SER A 32 -4.97 -0.46 0.67
CA SER A 32 -4.43 -0.96 -0.59
C SER A 32 -2.90 -0.86 -0.63
N ARG A 33 -2.25 -1.88 -1.21
CA ARG A 33 -0.79 -1.95 -1.36
C ARG A 33 -0.43 -1.81 -2.84
N PRO A 34 0.57 -1.00 -3.20
CA PRO A 34 1.02 -0.91 -4.58
C PRO A 34 1.53 -2.27 -5.09
N LEU A 35 0.97 -2.74 -6.20
CA LEU A 35 1.47 -3.91 -6.90
C LEU A 35 2.70 -3.49 -7.72
N THR A 36 3.82 -4.18 -7.50
CA THR A 36 5.08 -3.93 -8.17
C THR A 36 5.64 -5.25 -8.68
N LEU A 37 6.46 -5.23 -9.74
CA LEU A 37 7.13 -6.45 -10.23
C LEU A 37 7.92 -7.16 -9.12
N THR A 38 8.55 -6.39 -8.22
CA THR A 38 9.25 -6.93 -7.06
C THR A 38 8.31 -7.65 -6.10
N SER A 39 7.12 -7.11 -5.83
CA SER A 39 6.16 -7.76 -4.93
C SER A 39 5.56 -9.02 -5.53
N GLU A 40 5.30 -9.04 -6.84
CA GLU A 40 4.86 -10.24 -7.55
C GLU A 40 5.91 -11.35 -7.49
N ILE A 41 7.16 -11.04 -7.82
CA ILE A 41 8.25 -12.04 -7.85
C ILE A 41 8.59 -12.56 -6.45
N ILE A 42 8.75 -11.66 -5.46
CA ILE A 42 9.22 -12.05 -4.12
C ILE A 42 8.10 -12.69 -3.30
N PHE A 43 6.85 -12.25 -3.49
CA PHE A 43 5.72 -12.67 -2.67
C PHE A 43 4.69 -13.53 -3.39
N TYR A 44 5.13 -14.29 -4.40
CA TYR A 44 4.30 -15.27 -5.11
C TYR A 44 3.00 -14.64 -5.62
N ASP A 45 3.13 -13.75 -6.59
CA ASP A 45 2.03 -12.97 -7.16
C ASP A 45 1.25 -12.16 -6.11
N SER A 46 2.00 -11.66 -5.12
CA SER A 46 1.44 -10.84 -4.04
C SER A 46 0.36 -11.56 -3.19
N THR A 47 0.26 -12.89 -3.21
CA THR A 47 -0.76 -13.66 -2.45
C THR A 47 -0.47 -13.81 -0.95
N ASN A 48 0.69 -13.33 -0.52
CA ASN A 48 1.13 -13.27 0.88
C ASN A 48 0.33 -12.28 1.77
N ILE A 49 0.63 -12.27 3.07
CA ILE A 49 -0.03 -11.39 4.07
C ILE A 49 0.51 -9.94 4.05
N GLY A 50 1.76 -9.72 3.63
CA GLY A 50 2.42 -8.40 3.67
C GLY A 50 2.05 -7.47 2.52
N PHE A 51 1.92 -8.00 1.30
CA PHE A 51 1.62 -7.24 0.08
C PHE A 51 0.36 -7.70 -0.70
N PRO A 52 -0.72 -8.18 -0.06
CA PRO A 52 -1.90 -8.61 -0.81
C PRO A 52 -2.62 -7.43 -1.48
N PRO A 53 -3.27 -7.65 -2.63
CA PRO A 53 -4.28 -6.72 -3.12
C PRO A 53 -5.39 -6.59 -2.06
N TYR A 54 -5.91 -5.39 -1.88
CA TYR A 54 -7.01 -5.19 -0.94
C TYR A 54 -8.35 -5.55 -1.57
N GLY A 55 -9.14 -6.38 -0.89
CA GLY A 55 -10.42 -6.89 -1.35
C GLY A 55 -10.43 -8.42 -1.41
N ASP A 56 -11.52 -8.98 -1.94
CA ASP A 56 -11.60 -10.42 -2.15
C ASP A 56 -10.54 -10.85 -3.16
N LEU A 57 -9.80 -11.89 -2.80
CA LEU A 57 -8.99 -12.64 -3.73
C LEU A 57 -9.97 -13.19 -4.77
N GLU A 58 -10.08 -12.54 -5.93
CA GLU A 58 -10.82 -13.14 -7.05
C GLU A 58 -10.19 -14.50 -7.31
N THR A 59 -10.92 -15.50 -6.85
CA THR A 59 -10.68 -16.90 -7.12
C THR A 59 -11.05 -17.09 -8.58
N THR A 60 -10.04 -17.04 -9.44
CA THR A 60 -10.10 -17.64 -10.78
C THR A 60 -8.93 -18.57 -10.93
#